data_AF-A0AA49JBS2-F1
#
_entry.id   AF-A0AA49JBS2-F1
#
_cell.length_a   1.000
_cell.length_b   1.000
_cell.length_c   1.000
_cell.angle_alpha   90.00
_cell.angle_beta   90.00
_cell.angle_gamma   90.00
#
_symmetry.space_group_name_H-M   'P 1'
#
loop_
_entity.id
_entity.type
_entity.pdbx_description
1 polymer ?
#
loop_
_entity_poly.entity_id
_entity_poly.type
_entity_poly.pdbx_seq_one_letter_code
_entity_poly.pdbx_strand_id
1 'polypeptide(L)'
;MIKRLIFFTIAIVIVATSVLFIQKWYLSSQGEILSYSLTAIYIFHFIAYLIIVVAVELLSKKLPNQVGFFYLASVFIKIGFFVLIFKDAIFAETPMNFLERISIIIPFFMFLIFEAIYSGKLMNAQ
;
A
#
# COMPACT_ATOMS: atom_id res chain seq x y z
N MET A 1 -17.15 13.40 2.42
CA MET A 1 -15.77 13.50 1.91
C MET A 1 -14.75 13.33 3.02
N ILE A 2 -14.41 14.39 3.77
CA ILE A 2 -13.35 14.35 4.79
C ILE A 2 -13.62 13.35 5.93
N LYS A 3 -14.87 13.24 6.42
CA LYS A 3 -15.22 12.27 7.48
C LYS A 3 -14.96 10.82 7.07
N ARG A 4 -15.33 10.46 5.83
CA ARG A 4 -15.11 9.12 5.27
C ARG A 4 -13.61 8.86 5.08
N LEU A 5 -12.89 9.81 4.51
CA LEU A 5 -11.44 9.74 4.31
C LEU A 5 -10.72 9.51 5.64
N ILE A 6 -11.02 10.33 6.65
CA ILE A 6 -10.42 10.24 7.99
C ILE A 6 -10.72 8.89 8.63
N PHE A 7 -12.00 8.47 8.63
CA PHE A 7 -12.38 7.19 9.23
C PHE A 7 -11.67 6.00 8.57
N PHE A 8 -11.62 5.98 7.23
CA PHE A 8 -10.97 4.90 6.48
C PHE A 8 -9.45 4.92 6.66
N THR A 9 -8.84 6.09 6.72
CA THR A 9 -7.41 6.27 6.98
C THR A 9 -7.04 5.79 8.39
N ILE A 10 -7.82 6.15 9.41
CA ILE A 10 -7.60 5.68 10.79
C ILE A 10 -7.70 4.15 10.85
N ALA A 11 -8.72 3.55 10.21
CA ALA A 11 -8.87 2.11 10.17
C ALA A 11 -7.66 1.41 9.53
N ILE A 12 -7.16 1.95 8.41
CA ILE A 12 -5.95 1.45 7.75
C ILE A 12 -4.71 1.60 8.62
N VAL A 13 -4.53 2.74 9.30
CA VAL A 13 -3.38 2.94 10.18
C VAL A 13 -3.38 1.90 11.30
N ILE A 14 -4.53 1.63 11.92
CA ILE A 14 -4.66 0.60 12.95
C ILE A 14 -4.31 -0.79 12.40
N VAL A 15 -4.89 -1.17 11.26
CA VAL A 15 -4.62 -2.47 10.63
C VAL A 15 -3.15 -2.58 10.21
N ALA A 16 -2.63 -1.62 9.47
CA ALA A 16 -1.26 -1.63 8.97
C ALA A 16 -0.23 -1.67 10.10
N THR A 17 -0.45 -0.90 11.18
CA THR A 17 0.41 -0.92 12.35
C THR A 17 0.36 -2.28 13.06
N SER A 18 -0.83 -2.84 13.23
CA SER A 18 -1.00 -4.18 13.83
C SER A 18 -0.30 -5.26 13.02
N VAL A 19 -0.48 -5.27 11.70
CA VAL A 19 0.17 -6.23 10.80
C VAL A 19 1.68 -6.04 10.79
N LEU A 20 2.20 -4.80 10.79
CA LEU A 20 3.63 -4.52 10.87
C LEU A 20 4.24 -5.11 12.15
N PHE A 21 3.60 -4.93 13.30
CA PHE A 21 4.09 -5.49 14.56
C PHE A 21 4.05 -7.02 14.57
N ILE A 22 2.97 -7.62 14.06
CA ILE A 22 2.84 -9.08 13.94
C ILE A 22 3.95 -9.64 13.03
N GLN A 23 4.20 -9.02 11.88
CA GLN A 23 5.26 -9.44 10.97
C GLN A 23 6.65 -9.33 11.62
N LYS A 24 6.96 -8.20 12.27
CA LYS A 24 8.25 -8.03 12.95
C LYS A 24 8.46 -9.07 14.04
N TRP A 25 7.42 -9.33 14.84
CA TRP A 25 7.48 -10.36 15.87
C TRP A 25 7.69 -11.76 15.27
N TYR A 26 6.94 -12.10 14.21
CA TYR A 26 7.07 -13.39 13.54
C TYR A 26 8.46 -13.58 12.93
N LEU A 27 8.98 -12.60 12.18
CA LEU A 27 10.32 -12.64 11.60
C LEU A 27 11.40 -12.81 12.68
N SER A 28 11.30 -12.05 13.78
CA SER A 28 12.21 -12.18 14.91
C SER A 28 12.15 -13.58 15.56
N SER A 29 10.95 -14.20 15.63
CA SER A 29 10.79 -15.55 16.17
C SER A 29 11.44 -16.64 15.31
N GLN A 30 11.57 -16.39 14.00
CA GLN A 30 12.24 -17.27 13.05
C GLN A 30 13.75 -16.97 12.93
N GLY A 31 14.26 -15.95 13.64
CA GLY A 31 15.65 -15.52 13.52
C GLY A 31 15.99 -14.87 12.17
N GLU A 32 14.98 -14.43 11.42
CA GLU A 32 15.14 -13.86 10.09
C GLU A 32 15.54 -12.39 10.14
N ILE A 33 16.57 -12.03 9.36
CA ILE A 33 17.05 -10.66 9.22
C ILE A 33 16.80 -10.24 7.77
N LEU A 34 15.88 -9.27 7.60
CA LEU A 34 15.56 -8.75 6.27
C LEU A 34 16.70 -7.88 5.73
N SER A 35 17.02 -8.04 4.45
CA SER A 35 17.96 -7.19 3.70
C SER A 35 17.49 -5.73 3.51
N TYR A 36 16.26 -5.41 3.92
CA TYR A 36 15.62 -4.11 3.73
C TYR A 36 14.80 -3.69 4.95
N SER A 37 14.44 -2.40 5.00
CA SER A 37 13.58 -1.87 6.06
C SER A 37 12.10 -2.14 5.79
N LEU A 38 11.52 -3.12 6.50
CA LEU A 38 10.08 -3.42 6.44
C LEU A 38 9.22 -2.20 6.79
N THR A 39 9.66 -1.39 7.77
CA THR A 39 8.93 -0.16 8.14
C THR A 39 8.94 0.86 7.02
N ALA A 40 10.04 1.02 6.28
CA ALA A 40 10.09 1.92 5.13
C ALA A 40 9.11 1.49 4.02
N ILE A 41 8.96 0.18 3.77
CA ILE A 41 7.99 -0.35 2.82
C ILE A 41 6.55 -0.02 3.24
N TYR A 42 6.21 -0.22 4.51
CA TYR A 42 4.88 0.15 5.03
C TYR A 42 4.60 1.65 4.91
N ILE A 43 5.58 2.49 5.24
CA ILE A 43 5.46 3.95 5.13
C ILE A 43 5.27 4.36 3.67
N PHE A 44 6.05 3.78 2.75
CA PHE A 44 5.89 4.04 1.32
C PHE A 44 4.47 3.73 0.84
N HIS A 45 3.95 2.54 1.16
CA HIS A 45 2.61 2.17 0.74
C HIS A 45 1.52 3.01 1.40
N PHE A 46 1.72 3.46 2.64
CA PHE A 46 0.81 4.38 3.31
C PHE A 46 0.78 5.76 2.65
N ILE A 47 1.96 6.32 2.31
CA ILE A 47 2.04 7.60 1.59
C ILE A 47 1.40 7.47 0.20
N ALA A 48 1.70 6.40 -0.53
CA ALA A 48 1.09 6.13 -1.83
C ALA A 48 -0.43 6.02 -1.72
N TYR A 49 -0.93 5.29 -0.73
CA TYR A 49 -2.36 5.19 -0.42
C TYR A 49 -3.01 6.56 -0.23
N LEU A 50 -2.42 7.43 0.59
CA LEU A 50 -2.96 8.78 0.83
C LEU A 50 -3.03 9.59 -0.46
N ILE A 51 -1.97 9.57 -1.26
CA ILE A 51 -1.91 10.29 -2.54
C ILE A 51 -3.00 9.76 -3.48
N ILE A 52 -3.10 8.44 -3.65
CA ILE A 52 -4.06 7.80 -4.56
C ILE A 52 -5.48 8.11 -4.14
N VAL A 53 -5.82 7.92 -2.87
CA VAL A 53 -7.18 8.12 -2.38
C VAL A 53 -7.60 9.58 -2.47
N VAL A 54 -6.71 10.52 -2.13
CA VAL A 54 -7.00 11.95 -2.29
C VAL A 54 -7.19 12.32 -3.76
N ALA A 55 -6.33 11.83 -4.65
CA ALA A 55 -6.43 12.10 -6.08
C ALA A 55 -7.72 11.50 -6.70
N VAL A 56 -8.08 10.27 -6.32
CA VAL A 56 -9.34 9.61 -6.69
C VAL A 56 -10.55 10.41 -6.20
N GLU A 57 -10.53 10.88 -4.95
CA GLU A 57 -11.59 11.71 -4.38
C GLU A 57 -11.75 13.03 -5.15
N LEU A 58 -10.64 13.71 -5.48
CA LEU A 58 -10.66 14.95 -6.27
C LEU A 58 -11.16 14.72 -7.70
N LEU A 59 -10.73 13.62 -8.35
CA LEU A 59 -11.16 13.29 -9.70
C LEU A 59 -12.65 12.96 -9.75
N SER A 60 -13.16 12.21 -8.76
CA SER A 60 -14.57 11.79 -8.73
C SER A 60 -15.56 12.95 -8.81
N LYS A 61 -15.17 14.14 -8.33
CA LYS A 61 -15.98 15.36 -8.42
C LYS A 61 -16.10 15.92 -9.83
N LYS A 62 -15.09 15.69 -10.67
CA LYS A 62 -15.00 16.26 -12.01
C LYS A 62 -15.34 15.24 -13.09
N LEU A 63 -14.86 14.01 -12.92
CA LEU A 63 -14.93 12.92 -13.89
C LEU A 63 -15.29 11.60 -13.17
N PRO A 64 -16.53 11.47 -12.65
CA PRO A 64 -16.98 10.31 -11.89
C PRO A 64 -16.79 8.98 -12.65
N ASN A 65 -17.11 8.98 -13.95
CA ASN A 65 -17.02 7.79 -14.81
C ASN A 65 -15.59 7.31 -15.09
N GLN A 66 -14.56 8.10 -14.73
CA GLN A 66 -13.15 7.78 -14.99
C GLN A 66 -12.38 7.34 -13.73
N VAL A 67 -13.04 7.28 -12.57
CA VAL A 67 -12.40 6.96 -11.27
C VAL A 67 -11.69 5.59 -11.30
N GLY A 68 -12.33 4.56 -11.86
CA GLY A 68 -11.75 3.22 -11.93
C GLY A 68 -10.48 3.18 -12.79
N PHE A 69 -10.50 3.82 -13.96
CA PHE A 69 -9.34 3.92 -14.84
C PHE A 69 -8.18 4.69 -14.20
N PHE A 70 -8.50 5.81 -13.53
CA PHE A 70 -7.50 6.60 -12.84
C PHE A 70 -6.87 5.84 -11.66
N TYR A 71 -7.68 5.12 -10.88
CA TYR A 71 -7.17 4.26 -9.81
C TYR A 71 -6.19 3.21 -10.37
N LEU A 72 -6.57 2.51 -11.44
CA LEU A 72 -5.72 1.50 -12.07
C LEU A 72 -4.40 2.10 -12.57
N ALA A 73 -4.45 3.25 -13.25
CA ALA A 73 -3.24 3.96 -13.70
C ALA A 73 -2.34 4.36 -12.51
N SER A 74 -2.94 4.82 -11.41
CA SER A 74 -2.21 5.21 -10.20
C SER A 74 -1.51 4.01 -9.53
N VAL A 75 -2.10 2.81 -9.58
CA VAL A 75 -1.46 1.57 -9.10
C VAL A 75 -0.23 1.24 -9.93
N PHE A 76 -0.28 1.35 -11.27
CA PHE A 76 0.90 1.14 -12.11
C PHE A 76 2.03 2.12 -11.79
N ILE A 77 1.71 3.40 -11.60
CA ILE A 77 2.68 4.42 -11.21
C ILE A 77 3.29 4.09 -9.83
N LYS A 78 2.46 3.72 -8.86
CA LYS A 78 2.90 3.30 -7.51
C LYS A 78 3.86 2.11 -7.57
N ILE A 79 3.57 1.10 -8.40
CA ILE A 79 4.46 -0.05 -8.60
C ILE A 79 5.79 0.40 -9.20
N GLY A 80 5.77 1.29 -10.21
CA GLY A 80 6.97 1.87 -10.79
C GLY A 80 7.85 2.57 -9.75
N PHE A 81 7.26 3.46 -8.95
CA PHE A 81 7.98 4.13 -7.85
C PHE A 81 8.49 3.16 -6.79
N PHE A 82 7.71 2.13 -6.45
CA PHE A 82 8.14 1.10 -5.50
C PHE A 82 9.41 0.40 -5.99
N VAL A 83 9.42 -0.03 -7.25
CA VAL A 83 10.58 -0.70 -7.85
C VAL A 83 11.80 0.23 -7.89
N LEU A 84 11.61 1.51 -8.22
CA LEU A 84 12.71 2.48 -8.27
C LEU A 84 13.31 2.81 -6.91
N ILE A 85 12.47 2.97 -5.88
CA ILE A 85 12.91 3.35 -4.52
C ILE A 85 13.54 2.15 -3.80
N PHE A 86 12.98 0.95 -3.96
CA PHE A 86 13.45 -0.27 -3.31
C PHE A 86 14.27 -1.15 -4.26
N LYS A 87 14.88 -0.57 -5.30
CA LYS A 87 15.64 -1.30 -6.33
C LYS A 87 16.74 -2.18 -5.73
N ASP A 88 17.43 -1.71 -4.69
CA ASP A 88 18.55 -2.42 -4.09
C ASP A 88 18.09 -3.68 -3.36
N ALA A 89 16.88 -3.64 -2.79
CA ALA A 89 16.24 -4.81 -2.20
C ALA A 89 15.72 -5.76 -3.29
N ILE A 90 15.11 -5.23 -4.35
CA ILE A 90 14.45 -6.01 -5.40
C ILE A 90 15.45 -6.70 -6.34
N PHE A 91 16.54 -6.02 -6.68
CA PHE A 91 17.59 -6.49 -7.59
C PHE A 91 18.88 -6.84 -6.84
N ALA A 92 18.77 -7.23 -5.57
CA ALA A 92 19.89 -7.70 -4.79
C ALA A 92 20.57 -8.90 -5.48
N GLU A 93 21.90 -8.95 -5.44
CA GLU A 93 22.67 -10.07 -6.02
C GLU A 93 22.36 -11.39 -5.32
N THR A 94 22.07 -11.33 -4.01
CA THR A 94 21.61 -12.49 -3.24
C THR A 94 20.10 -12.64 -3.40
N PRO A 95 19.60 -13.80 -3.85
CA PRO A 95 18.18 -14.02 -4.02
C PRO A 95 17.47 -13.99 -2.66
N MET A 96 16.42 -13.19 -2.57
CA MET A 96 15.58 -13.14 -1.37
C MET A 96 15.00 -14.51 -1.05
N ASN A 97 14.99 -14.86 0.24
CA ASN A 97 14.31 -16.07 0.71
C ASN A 97 12.77 -15.90 0.67
N PHE A 98 12.03 -16.97 0.95
CA PHE A 98 10.57 -16.93 0.89
C PHE A 98 9.96 -15.92 1.88
N LEU A 99 10.51 -15.83 3.09
CA LEU A 99 10.02 -14.93 4.14
C LEU A 99 10.30 -13.45 3.81
N GLU A 100 11.43 -13.16 3.19
CA GLU A 100 11.73 -11.83 2.66
C GLU A 100 10.75 -11.44 1.55
N ARG A 101 10.46 -12.35 0.61
CA ARG A 101 9.51 -12.04 -0.48
C ARG A 101 8.10 -11.79 0.06
N ILE A 102 7.59 -12.67 0.93
CA ILE A 102 6.24 -12.53 1.45
C ILE A 102 6.08 -11.29 2.33
N SER A 103 7.15 -10.87 3.02
CA SER A 103 7.15 -9.66 3.85
C SER A 103 6.99 -8.38 3.05
N ILE A 104 7.41 -8.35 1.77
CA ILE A 104 7.12 -7.25 0.83
C ILE A 104 5.69 -7.34 0.29
N ILE A 105 5.25 -8.55 -0.06
CA ILE A 105 3.96 -8.80 -0.71
C ILE A 105 2.78 -8.43 0.19
N ILE A 106 2.86 -8.73 1.49
CA ILE A 106 1.80 -8.47 2.45
C ILE A 106 1.39 -6.97 2.51
N PRO A 107 2.30 -6.01 2.78
CA PRO A 107 1.92 -4.61 2.77
C PRO A 107 1.44 -4.15 1.39
N PHE A 108 2.06 -4.61 0.30
CA PHE A 108 1.64 -4.25 -1.05
C PHE A 108 0.16 -4.59 -1.30
N PHE A 109 -0.25 -5.84 -1.10
CA PHE A 109 -1.63 -6.27 -1.32
C PHE A 109 -2.60 -5.70 -0.29
N MET A 110 -2.18 -5.57 0.97
CA MET A 110 -3.00 -4.96 2.01
C MET A 110 -3.43 -3.55 1.58
N PHE A 111 -2.48 -2.68 1.25
CA PHE A 111 -2.80 -1.32 0.83
C PHE A 111 -3.59 -1.29 -0.50
N LEU A 112 -3.26 -2.16 -1.45
CA LEU A 112 -3.97 -2.24 -2.74
C LEU A 112 -5.46 -2.62 -2.56
N ILE A 113 -5.76 -3.59 -1.69
CA ILE A 113 -7.14 -3.98 -1.38
C ILE A 113 -7.90 -2.80 -0.76
N PHE A 114 -7.28 -2.10 0.19
CA PHE A 114 -7.90 -0.94 0.82
C PHE A 114 -8.15 0.21 -0.16
N GLU A 115 -7.20 0.49 -1.07
CA GLU A 115 -7.36 1.49 -2.13
C GLU A 115 -8.51 1.13 -3.08
N ALA A 116 -8.61 -0.16 -3.46
CA ALA A 116 -9.68 -0.66 -4.30
C ALA A 116 -11.05 -0.56 -3.62
N ILE A 117 -11.16 -0.95 -2.34
CA ILE A 117 -12.41 -0.81 -1.57
C ILE A 117 -12.82 0.65 -1.46
N TYR A 118 -11.88 1.56 -1.18
CA TYR A 118 -12.19 2.98 -1.10
C TYR A 118 -12.71 3.52 -2.43
N SER A 119 -11.99 3.23 -3.53
CA SER A 119 -12.33 3.69 -4.87
C SER A 119 -13.67 3.12 -5.35
N GLY A 120 -13.93 1.83 -5.10
CA GLY A 120 -15.21 1.19 -5.43
C GLY A 120 -16.38 1.76 -4.62
N LYS A 121 -16.18 2.02 -3.31
CA LYS A 121 -17.19 2.71 -2.50
C LYS A 121 -17.47 4.13 -2.98
N LEU A 122 -16.46 4.83 -3.50
CA LEU A 122 -16.63 6.17 -4.05
C LEU A 122 -17.47 6.14 -5.32
N MET A 123 -17.22 5.18 -6.22
CA MET A 123 -18.00 4.99 -7.46
C MET A 123 -19.46 4.62 -7.18
N ASN A 124 -19.71 3.73 -6.20
CA ASN A 124 -21.07 3.31 -5.84
C ASN A 124 -21.86 4.35 -5.02
N ALA A 125 -21.20 5.40 -4.54
CA ALA A 125 -21.82 6.47 -3.74
C ALA A 125 -22.19 7.70 -4.59
N GLN A 126 -22.07 7.60 -5.91
CA GLN A 126 -22.45 8.60 -6.90
C GLN A 126 -23.72 8.14 -7.62
#